data_AF-A0A1P8WNW4-F1
#
_entry.id   AF-A0A1P8WNW4-F1
#
_cell.length_a   1.000
_cell.length_b   1.000
_cell.length_c   1.000
_cell.angle_alpha   90.00
_cell.angle_beta   90.00
_cell.angle_gamma   90.00
#
_symmetry.space_group_name_H-M   'P 1'
#
loop_
_entity.id
_entity.type
_entity.pdbx_description
1 polymer ?
#
loop_
_entity_poly.entity_id
_entity_poly.type
_entity_poly.pdbx_seq_one_letter_code
_entity_poly.pdbx_strand_id
1 'polypeptide(L)'
;MDGEDLREGIYALHTRRFGSVAEVLIQRLKKLGKAKNLFHDLYDDLEEKRVEVKFSRALKKSETLVTTDTVMQCIESATSEKRLVAWADRQRVSFDCNIQQVKRTEFDVLYYGIFFSDVVVIFHIDTDEIGPDIYYSNKQHKGNVGEGQFHISNKTIGIHEKKYLYQKLTYEKLLDVLS
;
A
#
# COMPACT_ATOMS: atom_id res chain seq x y z
N MET A 1 -15.56 -16.49 8.06
CA MET A 1 -14.50 -15.51 7.83
C MET A 1 -14.88 -14.29 8.63
N ASP A 2 -14.15 -14.05 9.72
CA ASP A 2 -14.21 -12.82 10.48
C ASP A 2 -13.08 -11.86 10.03
N GLY A 3 -12.86 -10.77 10.77
CA GLY A 3 -11.80 -9.81 10.48
C GLY A 3 -10.39 -10.37 10.63
N GLU A 4 -10.20 -11.31 11.56
CA GLU A 4 -8.89 -11.94 11.80
C GLU A 4 -8.54 -12.92 10.68
N ASP A 5 -9.48 -13.79 10.29
CA ASP A 5 -9.35 -14.66 9.12
C ASP A 5 -9.03 -13.84 7.86
N LEU A 6 -9.73 -12.72 7.66
CA LEU A 6 -9.52 -11.83 6.51
C LEU A 6 -8.11 -11.22 6.53
N ARG A 7 -7.65 -10.72 7.68
CA ARG A 7 -6.30 -10.19 7.85
C ARG A 7 -5.25 -11.22 7.46
N GLU A 8 -5.33 -12.42 8.04
CA GLU A 8 -4.37 -13.49 7.79
C GLU A 8 -4.33 -13.89 6.32
N GLY A 9 -5.51 -14.03 5.71
CA GLY A 9 -5.64 -14.28 4.27
C GLY A 9 -4.92 -13.21 3.44
N ILE A 10 -5.16 -11.92 3.71
CA ILE A 10 -4.54 -10.81 2.99
C ILE A 10 -3.01 -10.81 3.14
N TYR A 11 -2.49 -11.07 4.34
CA TYR A 11 -1.05 -11.13 4.56
C TYR A 11 -0.39 -12.33 3.90
N ALA A 12 -1.11 -13.44 3.74
CA ALA A 12 -0.64 -14.64 3.04
C ALA A 12 -0.68 -14.53 1.51
N LEU A 13 -1.42 -13.56 0.94
CA LEU A 13 -1.48 -13.38 -0.51
C LEU A 13 -0.12 -12.95 -1.10
N HIS A 14 0.22 -13.52 -2.26
CA HIS A 14 1.31 -13.01 -3.07
C HIS A 14 0.94 -11.63 -3.67
N THR A 15 1.95 -10.87 -4.07
CA THR A 15 1.85 -9.44 -4.43
C THR A 15 0.73 -9.12 -5.44
N ARG A 16 0.60 -9.90 -6.53
CA ARG A 16 -0.42 -9.64 -7.56
C ARG A 16 -1.84 -9.81 -7.02
N ARG A 17 -2.12 -10.92 -6.31
CA ARG A 17 -3.45 -11.14 -5.71
C ARG A 17 -3.74 -10.14 -4.60
N PHE A 18 -2.74 -9.74 -3.82
CA PHE A 18 -2.88 -8.68 -2.83
C PHE A 18 -3.26 -7.34 -3.48
N GLY A 19 -2.62 -6.99 -4.61
CA GLY A 19 -2.98 -5.81 -5.40
C GLY A 19 -4.44 -5.83 -5.84
N SER A 20 -4.92 -6.96 -6.37
CA SER A 20 -6.32 -7.10 -6.78
C SER A 20 -7.32 -6.94 -5.61
N VAL A 21 -6.96 -7.34 -4.38
CA VAL A 21 -7.81 -7.07 -3.21
C VAL A 21 -7.91 -5.57 -2.94
N ALA A 22 -6.78 -4.85 -3.02
CA ALA A 22 -6.77 -3.40 -2.84
C ALA A 22 -7.55 -2.66 -3.94
N GLU A 23 -7.44 -3.10 -5.19
CA GLU A 23 -8.24 -2.57 -6.31
C GLU A 23 -9.74 -2.74 -6.05
N VAL A 24 -10.18 -3.95 -5.68
CA VAL A 24 -11.60 -4.22 -5.36
C VAL A 24 -12.07 -3.40 -4.17
N LEU A 25 -11.22 -3.23 -3.15
CA LEU A 25 -11.51 -2.37 -1.99
C LEU A 25 -11.83 -0.94 -2.43
N ILE A 26 -10.93 -0.31 -3.19
CA ILE A 26 -11.12 1.08 -3.65
C ILE A 26 -12.33 1.15 -4.59
N GLN A 27 -12.48 0.20 -5.50
CA GLN A 27 -13.61 0.13 -6.41
C GLN A 27 -14.94 0.17 -5.66
N ARG A 28 -15.11 -0.65 -4.62
CA ARG A 28 -16.36 -0.72 -3.85
C ARG A 28 -16.57 0.50 -2.97
N LEU A 29 -15.52 0.98 -2.28
CA LEU A 29 -15.62 2.18 -1.43
C LEU A 29 -16.03 3.42 -2.21
N LYS A 30 -15.46 3.60 -3.40
CA LYS A 30 -15.66 4.78 -4.24
C LYS A 30 -16.71 4.57 -5.34
N LYS A 31 -17.27 3.36 -5.45
CA LYS A 31 -18.22 2.95 -6.50
C LYS A 31 -17.69 3.23 -7.92
N LEU A 32 -16.41 2.90 -8.14
CA LEU A 32 -15.72 3.18 -9.41
C LEU A 32 -16.01 2.12 -10.47
N GLY A 33 -15.94 2.55 -11.72
CA GLY A 33 -15.97 1.69 -12.89
C GLY A 33 -14.65 0.94 -13.08
N LYS A 34 -14.66 0.03 -14.06
CA LYS A 34 -13.44 -0.64 -14.53
C LYS A 34 -12.56 0.34 -15.29
N ALA A 35 -11.26 0.07 -15.32
CA ALA A 35 -10.33 0.77 -16.19
C ALA A 35 -10.80 0.78 -17.65
N LYS A 36 -10.53 1.90 -18.34
CA LYS A 36 -10.82 2.06 -19.77
C LYS A 36 -9.70 1.51 -20.66
N ASN A 37 -8.51 1.27 -20.10
CA ASN A 37 -7.37 0.65 -20.77
C ASN A 37 -6.45 -0.06 -19.76
N LEU A 38 -5.29 -0.55 -20.18
CA LEU A 38 -4.36 -1.32 -19.34
C LEU A 38 -3.42 -0.48 -18.47
N PHE A 39 -3.52 0.86 -18.52
CA PHE A 39 -2.53 1.75 -17.91
C PHE A 39 -2.95 2.33 -16.55
N HIS A 40 -4.20 2.13 -16.16
CA HIS A 40 -4.74 2.48 -14.85
C HIS A 40 -5.63 1.34 -14.35
N ASP A 41 -5.87 1.29 -13.04
CA ASP A 41 -6.58 0.17 -12.42
C ASP A 41 -8.11 0.34 -12.45
N LEU A 42 -8.60 1.58 -12.29
CA LEU A 42 -10.01 1.92 -12.16
C LEU A 42 -10.35 3.24 -12.87
N TYR A 43 -11.65 3.51 -13.08
CA TYR A 43 -12.10 4.77 -13.66
C TYR A 43 -13.27 5.35 -12.86
N ASP A 44 -13.20 6.65 -12.56
CA ASP A 44 -14.31 7.40 -11.97
C ASP A 44 -15.17 7.97 -13.10
N ASP A 45 -16.32 7.35 -13.37
CA ASP A 45 -17.23 7.79 -14.43
C ASP A 45 -17.94 9.11 -14.10
N LEU A 46 -17.98 9.54 -12.83
CA LEU A 46 -18.62 10.80 -12.43
C LEU A 46 -17.68 11.99 -12.60
N GLU A 47 -16.42 11.82 -12.18
CA GLU A 47 -15.39 12.86 -12.24
C GLU A 47 -14.54 12.78 -13.52
N GLU A 48 -14.80 11.77 -14.37
CA GLU A 48 -14.05 11.45 -15.59
C GLU A 48 -12.54 11.23 -15.36
N LYS A 49 -12.17 10.74 -14.17
CA LYS A 49 -10.77 10.56 -13.74
C LYS A 49 -10.29 9.11 -13.85
N ARG A 50 -9.06 8.92 -14.33
CA ARG A 50 -8.33 7.65 -14.30
C ARG A 50 -7.72 7.44 -12.91
N VAL A 51 -7.88 6.24 -12.35
CA VAL A 51 -7.52 5.94 -10.98
C VAL A 51 -6.51 4.81 -10.91
N GLU A 52 -5.41 5.06 -10.21
CA GLU A 52 -4.39 4.07 -9.87
C GLU A 52 -4.55 3.61 -8.42
N VAL A 53 -4.27 2.33 -8.15
CA VAL A 53 -4.34 1.73 -6.82
C VAL A 53 -2.99 1.09 -6.45
N LYS A 54 -2.39 1.51 -5.32
CA LYS A 54 -1.11 0.95 -4.86
C LYS A 54 -1.07 0.78 -3.35
N PHE A 55 -1.02 -0.47 -2.89
CA PHE A 55 -1.01 -0.77 -1.45
C PHE A 55 0.23 -1.54 -1.04
N SER A 56 0.54 -1.48 0.24
CA SER A 56 1.60 -2.27 0.87
C SER A 56 1.13 -2.87 2.19
N ARG A 57 1.94 -3.76 2.76
CA ARG A 57 1.73 -4.36 4.08
C ARG A 57 2.80 -3.84 5.03
N ALA A 58 2.41 -3.34 6.20
CA ALA A 58 3.35 -2.86 7.21
C ALA A 58 4.00 -4.06 7.90
N LEU A 59 5.23 -4.36 7.51
CA LEU A 59 6.05 -5.39 8.14
C LEU A 59 7.30 -4.77 8.74
N LYS A 60 7.65 -5.18 9.96
CA LYS A 60 8.91 -4.85 10.62
C LYS A 60 10.05 -5.11 9.67
N LYS A 61 10.95 -4.13 9.55
CA LYS A 61 12.19 -4.29 8.80
C LYS A 61 13.03 -5.40 9.45
N SER A 62 13.59 -6.31 8.66
CA SER A 62 14.58 -7.25 9.18
C SER A 62 15.86 -6.46 9.48
N GLU A 63 16.32 -6.52 10.73
CA GLU A 63 17.57 -5.88 11.15
C GLU A 63 18.77 -6.82 10.96
N THR A 64 18.52 -8.13 10.90
CA THR A 64 19.55 -9.15 10.65
C THR A 64 19.76 -9.34 9.15
N LEU A 65 21.02 -9.21 8.71
CA LEU A 65 21.45 -9.57 7.36
C LEU A 65 21.43 -11.09 7.20
N VAL A 66 21.00 -11.58 6.04
CA VAL A 66 21.07 -13.02 5.75
C VAL A 66 22.51 -13.39 5.42
N THR A 67 23.14 -14.14 6.32
CA THR A 67 24.48 -14.74 6.19
C THR A 67 24.41 -16.25 6.45
N THR A 68 25.50 -16.98 6.20
CA THR A 68 25.59 -18.41 6.51
C THR A 68 25.23 -18.71 7.97
N ASP A 69 25.65 -17.86 8.90
CA ASP A 69 25.44 -18.06 10.35
C ASP A 69 24.04 -17.65 10.84
N THR A 70 23.38 -16.77 10.09
CA THR A 70 22.11 -16.14 10.53
C THR A 70 20.90 -16.61 9.73
N VAL A 71 21.09 -17.44 8.70
CA VAL A 71 20.02 -17.87 7.78
C VAL A 71 18.85 -18.52 8.52
N MET A 72 19.11 -19.40 9.49
CA MET A 72 18.06 -20.06 10.27
C MET A 72 17.26 -19.05 11.11
N GLN A 73 17.95 -18.16 11.82
CA GLN A 73 17.33 -17.09 12.60
C GLN A 73 16.49 -16.16 11.72
N CYS A 74 17.00 -15.79 10.54
CA CYS A 74 16.28 -14.98 9.57
C CYS A 74 15.00 -15.67 9.07
N ILE A 75 15.04 -16.98 8.80
CA ILE A 75 13.85 -17.75 8.41
C ILE A 75 12.82 -17.81 9.54
N GLU A 76 13.25 -18.10 10.77
CA GLU A 76 12.35 -18.19 11.93
C GLU A 76 11.68 -16.86 12.31
N SER A 77 12.37 -15.75 12.06
CA SER A 77 11.90 -14.38 12.28
C SER A 77 11.13 -13.80 11.10
N ALA A 78 11.18 -14.43 9.92
CA ALA A 78 10.51 -13.97 8.70
C ALA A 78 8.99 -14.20 8.69
N THR A 79 8.45 -14.95 9.66
CA THR A 79 6.99 -15.18 9.78
C THR A 79 6.22 -13.87 9.88
N SER A 80 5.16 -13.74 9.09
CA SER A 80 4.38 -12.50 8.98
C SER A 80 3.87 -12.02 10.34
N GLU A 81 3.34 -12.92 11.17
CA GLU A 81 2.85 -12.62 12.53
C GLU A 81 3.87 -11.90 13.40
N LYS A 82 5.13 -12.39 13.45
CA LYS A 82 6.19 -11.76 14.27
C LYS A 82 6.57 -10.36 13.75
N ARG A 83 6.30 -10.12 12.47
CA ARG A 83 6.67 -8.91 11.74
C ARG A 83 5.51 -7.93 11.56
N LEU A 84 4.28 -8.25 11.95
CA LEU A 84 3.20 -7.29 11.78
C LEU A 84 3.43 -6.02 12.59
N VAL A 85 2.99 -4.89 12.06
CA VAL A 85 3.03 -3.58 12.71
C VAL A 85 1.60 -3.09 12.90
N ALA A 86 1.24 -2.72 14.12
CA ALA A 86 -0.02 -2.05 14.42
C ALA A 86 0.07 -0.55 14.12
N TRP A 87 -1.05 0.07 13.80
CA TRP A 87 -1.11 1.51 13.53
C TRP A 87 -0.67 2.35 14.74
N ALA A 88 -1.03 1.92 15.95
CA ALA A 88 -0.59 2.59 17.18
C ALA A 88 0.95 2.66 17.29
N ASP A 89 1.65 1.68 16.74
CA ASP A 89 3.11 1.56 16.80
C ASP A 89 3.84 2.12 15.58
N ARG A 90 3.12 2.66 14.60
CA ARG A 90 3.67 3.11 13.30
C ARG A 90 4.83 4.11 13.40
N GLN A 91 4.95 4.88 14.47
CA GLN A 91 6.06 5.82 14.64
C GLN A 91 7.24 5.20 15.42
N ARG A 92 6.98 4.15 16.21
CA ARG A 92 7.93 3.51 17.11
C ARG A 92 8.65 2.33 16.46
N VAL A 93 7.95 1.61 15.59
CA VAL A 93 8.45 0.40 14.94
C VAL A 93 8.90 0.70 13.52
N SER A 94 10.12 0.29 13.18
CA SER A 94 10.68 0.48 11.84
C SER A 94 10.01 -0.44 10.82
N PHE A 95 9.43 0.15 9.78
CA PHE A 95 8.91 -0.52 8.59
C PHE A 95 9.22 0.32 7.36
N ASP A 96 9.13 -0.30 6.19
CA ASP A 96 9.36 0.37 4.92
C ASP A 96 8.38 -0.16 3.87
N CYS A 97 7.41 0.67 3.49
CA CYS A 97 6.43 0.37 2.46
C CYS A 97 6.79 1.15 1.20
N ASN A 98 7.34 0.45 0.22
CA ASN A 98 7.70 1.05 -1.05
C ASN A 98 6.49 1.06 -2.01
N ILE A 99 6.00 2.25 -2.34
CA ILE A 99 4.96 2.46 -3.34
C ILE A 99 5.66 2.66 -4.68
N GLN A 100 5.73 1.61 -5.49
CA GLN A 100 6.52 1.54 -6.72
C GLN A 100 5.67 1.58 -7.99
N GLN A 101 6.36 1.76 -9.12
CA GLN A 101 5.79 1.74 -10.47
C GLN A 101 4.70 2.80 -10.65
N VAL A 102 4.88 3.95 -10.00
CA VAL A 102 3.96 5.08 -10.08
C VAL A 102 4.21 5.81 -11.41
N LYS A 103 3.30 5.64 -12.37
CA LYS A 103 3.38 6.27 -13.71
C LYS A 103 2.40 7.44 -13.79
N ARG A 104 2.85 8.62 -13.34
CA ARG A 104 2.02 9.83 -13.24
C ARG A 104 1.31 10.25 -14.54
N THR A 105 1.77 9.81 -15.70
CA THR A 105 1.11 10.12 -16.99
C THR A 105 -0.15 9.27 -17.25
N GLU A 106 -0.28 8.13 -16.58
CA GLU A 106 -1.29 7.12 -16.88
C GLU A 106 -2.57 7.27 -16.06
N PHE A 107 -2.54 8.03 -14.98
CA PHE A 107 -3.67 8.24 -14.07
C PHE A 107 -3.76 9.70 -13.60
N ASP A 108 -4.94 10.07 -13.11
CA ASP A 108 -5.23 11.42 -12.60
C ASP A 108 -5.24 11.45 -11.06
N VAL A 109 -5.58 10.32 -10.43
CA VAL A 109 -5.61 10.15 -8.97
C VAL A 109 -4.97 8.83 -8.56
N LEU A 110 -4.23 8.85 -7.46
CA LEU A 110 -3.69 7.67 -6.81
C LEU A 110 -4.38 7.43 -5.46
N TYR A 111 -5.04 6.28 -5.32
CA TYR A 111 -5.36 5.72 -4.01
C TYR A 111 -4.23 4.79 -3.59
N TYR A 112 -3.54 5.16 -2.52
CA TYR A 112 -2.47 4.33 -1.97
C TYR A 112 -2.71 4.06 -0.51
N GLY A 113 -2.13 2.98 0.01
CA GLY A 113 -2.42 2.62 1.40
C GLY A 113 -1.53 1.55 1.98
N ILE A 114 -1.73 1.33 3.27
CA ILE A 114 -0.96 0.38 4.05
C ILE A 114 -1.91 -0.44 4.89
N PHE A 115 -1.82 -1.76 4.76
CA PHE A 115 -2.41 -2.70 5.69
C PHE A 115 -1.48 -2.82 6.90
N PHE A 116 -1.92 -2.34 8.06
CA PHE A 116 -1.33 -2.63 9.37
C PHE A 116 -1.98 -3.89 9.95
N SER A 117 -1.57 -4.37 11.13
CA SER A 117 -2.16 -5.57 11.74
C SER A 117 -3.60 -5.38 12.19
N ASP A 118 -3.98 -4.14 12.48
CA ASP A 118 -5.23 -3.74 13.13
C ASP A 118 -6.14 -2.93 12.21
N VAL A 119 -5.56 -2.16 11.27
CA VAL A 119 -6.30 -1.31 10.35
C VAL A 119 -5.69 -1.25 8.96
N VAL A 120 -6.52 -0.94 7.97
CA VAL A 120 -6.11 -0.48 6.65
C VAL A 120 -6.17 1.04 6.63
N VAL A 121 -5.06 1.68 6.28
CA VAL A 121 -4.99 3.13 6.12
C VAL A 121 -4.91 3.46 4.64
N ILE A 122 -5.85 4.28 4.19
CA ILE A 122 -6.02 4.66 2.80
C ILE A 122 -5.73 6.16 2.69
N PHE A 123 -4.92 6.50 1.70
CA PHE A 123 -4.57 7.85 1.31
C PHE A 123 -5.07 8.11 -0.11
N HIS A 124 -5.31 9.38 -0.40
CA HIS A 124 -5.73 9.89 -1.70
C HIS A 124 -4.84 11.08 -2.07
N ILE A 125 -4.31 11.08 -3.29
CA ILE A 125 -3.50 12.18 -3.82
C ILE A 125 -3.77 12.37 -5.31
N ASP A 126 -3.96 13.61 -5.75
CA ASP A 126 -4.03 13.95 -7.17
C ASP A 126 -2.61 13.88 -7.79
N THR A 127 -2.53 13.51 -9.07
CA THR A 127 -1.26 13.26 -9.76
C THR A 127 -0.29 14.45 -9.75
N ASP A 128 -0.82 15.67 -9.80
CA ASP A 128 -0.05 16.92 -9.80
C ASP A 128 0.63 17.21 -8.45
N GLU A 129 0.08 16.67 -7.36
CA GLU A 129 0.67 16.75 -6.02
C GLU A 129 1.75 15.68 -5.76
N ILE A 130 1.88 14.68 -6.63
CA ILE A 130 2.92 13.64 -6.49
C ILE A 130 4.27 14.23 -6.87
N GLY A 131 5.06 14.57 -5.85
CA GLY A 131 6.35 15.23 -6.01
C GLY A 131 7.28 15.12 -4.79
N PRO A 132 8.31 15.98 -4.70
CA PRO A 132 9.33 15.94 -3.66
C PRO A 132 8.78 16.02 -2.22
N ASP A 133 7.62 16.64 -2.02
CA ASP A 133 6.99 16.81 -0.70
C ASP A 133 6.61 15.49 -0.02
N ILE A 134 6.40 14.43 -0.82
CA ILE A 134 6.18 13.06 -0.34
C ILE A 134 7.39 12.15 -0.59
N TYR A 135 8.57 12.76 -0.84
CA TYR A 135 9.80 12.07 -1.22
C TYR A 135 9.67 11.20 -2.48
N TYR A 136 8.80 11.59 -3.41
CA TYR A 136 8.72 10.93 -4.71
C TYR A 136 10.03 11.07 -5.48
N SER A 137 10.47 9.96 -6.07
CA SER A 137 11.65 9.91 -6.92
C SER A 137 11.34 9.18 -8.22
N ASN A 138 11.69 9.82 -9.34
CA ASN A 138 11.86 9.19 -10.65
C ASN A 138 13.28 8.60 -10.83
N LYS A 139 14.03 8.50 -9.72
CA LYS A 139 15.29 7.77 -9.51
C LYS A 139 15.20 6.30 -9.89
N GLN A 140 15.40 5.90 -11.15
CA GLN A 140 15.21 4.50 -11.54
C GLN A 140 16.48 3.63 -11.53
N HIS A 141 16.27 2.36 -11.16
CA HIS A 141 17.09 1.23 -11.60
C HIS A 141 17.09 1.18 -13.14
N LYS A 142 18.21 0.78 -13.78
CA LYS A 142 18.34 0.70 -15.25
C LYS A 142 17.11 0.03 -15.90
N GLY A 143 16.35 0.78 -16.73
CA GLY A 143 15.37 0.20 -17.66
C GLY A 143 13.96 0.81 -17.70
N ASN A 144 13.51 1.58 -16.71
CA ASN A 144 12.07 1.85 -16.53
C ASN A 144 11.55 3.24 -16.99
N VAL A 145 12.03 3.88 -18.05
CA VAL A 145 11.69 5.30 -18.39
C VAL A 145 10.23 5.72 -18.07
N GLY A 146 10.05 6.72 -17.19
CA GLY A 146 8.75 7.35 -16.90
C GLY A 146 8.04 6.89 -15.61
N GLU A 147 8.61 5.96 -14.85
CA GLU A 147 8.04 5.48 -13.57
C GLU A 147 8.82 6.05 -12.38
N GLY A 148 8.17 6.15 -11.22
CA GLY A 148 8.83 6.48 -9.97
C GLY A 148 8.32 5.68 -8.79
N GLN A 149 8.80 6.07 -7.62
CA GLN A 149 8.44 5.46 -6.36
C GLN A 149 8.56 6.45 -5.20
N PHE A 150 7.92 6.12 -4.09
CA PHE A 150 8.12 6.78 -2.81
C PHE A 150 7.95 5.76 -1.68
N HIS A 151 8.60 6.04 -0.55
CA HIS A 151 8.59 5.14 0.60
C HIS A 151 7.78 5.74 1.75
N ILE A 152 6.87 4.94 2.29
CA ILE A 152 6.16 5.24 3.53
C ILE A 152 6.80 4.41 4.64
N SER A 153 7.38 5.10 5.60
CA SER A 153 8.07 4.50 6.75
C SER A 153 7.57 5.14 8.03
N ASN A 154 8.06 4.64 9.17
CA ASN A 154 7.79 5.24 10.47
C ASN A 154 8.20 6.73 10.58
N LYS A 155 9.12 7.19 9.71
CA LYS A 155 9.57 8.58 9.65
C LYS A 155 8.73 9.46 8.73
N THR A 156 8.22 8.91 7.64
CA THR A 156 7.54 9.68 6.57
C THR A 156 6.02 9.61 6.65
N ILE A 157 5.46 8.58 7.31
CA ILE A 157 4.01 8.36 7.37
C ILE A 157 3.22 9.56 7.91
N GLY A 158 3.79 10.37 8.80
CA GLY A 158 3.14 11.57 9.32
C GLY A 158 2.82 12.62 8.25
N ILE A 159 3.61 12.70 7.16
CA ILE A 159 3.35 13.61 6.03
C ILE A 159 2.07 13.19 5.31
N HIS A 160 1.97 11.89 5.01
CA HIS A 160 0.82 11.30 4.34
C HIS A 160 -0.44 11.38 5.22
N GLU A 161 -0.31 11.10 6.52
CA GLU A 161 -1.40 11.20 7.50
C GLU A 161 -1.97 12.62 7.59
N LYS A 162 -1.11 13.64 7.59
CA LYS A 162 -1.53 15.03 7.77
C LYS A 162 -2.27 15.59 6.54
N LYS A 163 -1.85 15.24 5.33
CA LYS A 163 -2.31 15.89 4.10
C LYS A 163 -3.22 15.02 3.23
N TYR A 164 -2.97 13.71 3.21
CA TYR A 164 -3.55 12.81 2.21
C TYR A 164 -4.40 11.70 2.80
N LEU A 165 -4.60 11.67 4.13
CA LEU A 165 -5.41 10.65 4.78
C LEU A 165 -6.85 10.71 4.27
N TYR A 166 -7.29 9.65 3.61
CA TYR A 166 -8.66 9.50 3.14
C TYR A 166 -9.51 8.78 4.19
N GLN A 167 -9.07 7.59 4.62
CA GLN A 167 -9.85 6.78 5.54
C GLN A 167 -8.99 5.76 6.30
N LYS A 168 -9.46 5.34 7.48
CA LYS A 168 -8.95 4.18 8.22
C LYS A 168 -10.08 3.17 8.41
N LEU A 169 -9.82 1.91 8.10
CA LEU A 169 -10.78 0.80 8.22
C LEU A 169 -10.23 -0.25 9.18
N THR A 170 -11.06 -0.73 10.10
CA THR A 170 -10.76 -1.99 10.81
C THR A 170 -11.01 -3.16 9.87
N TYR A 171 -10.54 -4.36 10.24
CA TYR A 171 -10.75 -5.54 9.41
C TYR A 171 -12.22 -5.99 9.32
N GLU A 172 -13.04 -5.68 10.32
CA GLU A 172 -14.48 -5.89 10.28
C GLU A 172 -15.13 -4.98 9.24
N LYS A 173 -14.78 -3.68 9.25
CA LYS A 173 -15.29 -2.74 8.23
C LYS A 173 -14.78 -3.08 6.84
N LEU A 174 -13.54 -3.56 6.74
CA LEU A 174 -12.99 -4.04 5.47
C LEU A 174 -13.80 -5.23 4.96
N LEU A 175 -14.14 -6.18 5.84
CA LEU A 175 -14.97 -7.32 5.50
C LEU A 175 -16.33 -6.88 4.97
N ASP A 176 -17.00 -5.95 5.66
CA ASP A 176 -18.30 -5.41 5.23
C ASP A 176 -18.25 -4.77 3.84
N VAL A 177 -17.13 -4.14 3.49
CA VAL A 177 -16.94 -3.53 2.16
C VAL A 177 -16.70 -4.60 1.10
N LEU A 178 -15.97 -5.68 1.43
CA LEU A 178 -15.58 -6.73 0.48
C LEU A 178 -16.62 -7.85 0.33
N SER A 179 -17.58 -7.97 1.25
CA SER A 179 -18.78 -8.81 1.10
C SER A 179 -19.75 -8.17 0.14
#